data_AF-A0A1V2RD52-F1
#
_entry.id   AF-A0A1V2RD52-F1
#
_cell.length_a   1.000
_cell.length_b   1.000
_cell.length_c   1.000
_cell.angle_alpha   90.00
_cell.angle_beta   90.00
_cell.angle_gamma   90.00
#
_symmetry.space_group_name_H-M   'P 1'
#
loop_
_entity.id
_entity.type
_entity.pdbx_description
1 polymer ?
#
loop_
_entity_poly.entity_id
_entity_poly.type
_entity_poly.pdbx_seq_one_letter_code
_entity_poly.pdbx_strand_id
1 'polypeptide(L)'
;MTTPTGWGPADGLPSRQYIPPEFRDTISYNPPATNTKEIARQKKIHEEQSQWAGRWNSKVNYYQDKVKNTVGKRQEEFQRKLEAAQKGLADTQAREQAAQSRVYELSGEYGKLLTGAARDAYSALSALFSSYGLGSLAGKIYEYTKNGYSADTIAILLQDTKEYKQRFAGNEARQKAGMPVLNPAEYLAAESSYRQILQDAGLPKGFYDNPADFTHWISGDVSPTEIKERVDMAVQATTQANPEYKRALQQMYGVDESYLTAYFLDRSRATPLLEKQAAAAQFGAAAIRRGFQAYRDEFEGYATMGITADRAEEGWGRISEGYDAMRGIAQRWGLVDWDQQQAAQAEFVSGSASANRSRRLRSQERAAFSGRAGSARAGLGAGFQQT
;
A
#
# COMPACT_ATOMS: atom_id res chain seq x y z
N MET A 1 24.97 55.79 -21.64
CA MET A 1 23.56 55.47 -21.33
C MET A 1 23.20 54.27 -22.21
N THR A 2 23.68 53.09 -21.84
CA THR A 2 22.96 52.02 -21.11
C THR A 2 21.95 51.28 -22.00
N THR A 3 22.45 50.24 -22.66
CA THR A 3 21.67 49.10 -23.15
C THR A 3 21.30 48.19 -21.97
N PRO A 4 20.06 47.71 -21.84
CA PRO A 4 19.73 46.65 -20.89
C PRO A 4 19.85 45.29 -21.57
N THR A 5 20.84 44.53 -21.12
CA THR A 5 20.95 43.07 -21.25
C THR A 5 19.95 42.37 -20.33
N GLY A 6 19.36 41.27 -20.80
CA GLY A 6 18.91 40.17 -19.91
C GLY A 6 17.49 39.67 -20.13
N TRP A 7 17.31 38.65 -20.97
CA TRP A 7 16.22 37.68 -20.85
C TRP A 7 16.87 36.30 -20.69
N GLY A 8 16.85 35.78 -19.47
CA GLY A 8 17.27 34.42 -19.14
C GLY A 8 16.19 33.39 -19.47
N PRO A 9 16.53 32.09 -19.53
CA PRO A 9 15.58 31.02 -19.81
C PRO A 9 14.59 30.85 -18.65
N ALA A 10 13.33 30.59 -19.01
CA ALA A 10 12.26 30.30 -18.08
C ALA A 10 12.45 28.92 -17.44
N ASP A 11 13.16 28.87 -16.31
CA ASP A 11 13.16 27.71 -15.40
C ASP A 11 11.85 27.67 -14.61
N GLY A 12 10.78 27.23 -15.29
CA GLY A 12 9.54 26.81 -14.66
C GLY A 12 9.65 25.38 -14.17
N LEU A 13 10.34 25.14 -13.05
CA LEU A 13 10.16 23.89 -12.30
C LEU A 13 8.67 23.79 -11.94
N PRO A 14 7.94 22.71 -12.28
CA PRO A 14 6.56 22.56 -11.87
C PRO A 14 6.55 22.56 -10.33
N SER A 15 5.82 23.50 -9.75
CA SER A 15 5.51 23.54 -8.33
C SER A 15 5.13 22.13 -7.90
N ARG A 16 5.85 21.56 -6.93
CA ARG A 16 5.51 20.24 -6.36
C ARG A 16 4.06 20.29 -5.89
N GLN A 17 3.15 19.74 -6.70
CA GLN A 17 1.77 19.55 -6.30
C GLN A 17 1.80 18.65 -5.06
N TYR A 18 1.22 19.17 -3.98
CA TYR A 18 1.11 18.47 -2.71
C TYR A 18 0.27 17.21 -2.94
N ILE A 19 0.91 16.04 -2.85
CA ILE A 19 0.22 14.75 -2.76
C ILE A 19 0.00 14.49 -1.27
N PRO A 20 -1.26 14.53 -0.78
CA PRO A 20 -1.55 14.33 0.64
C PRO A 20 -1.06 12.95 1.14
N PRO A 21 -0.53 12.85 2.37
CA PRO A 21 0.04 11.61 2.93
C PRO A 21 -0.89 10.39 2.82
N GLU A 22 -2.20 10.56 2.91
CA GLU A 22 -3.22 9.52 2.83
C GLU A 22 -3.36 8.88 1.44
N PHE A 23 -2.79 9.50 0.39
CA PHE A 23 -2.70 8.95 -0.96
C PHE A 23 -1.35 8.32 -1.29
N ARG A 24 -0.38 8.39 -0.38
CA ARG A 24 0.90 7.67 -0.54
C ARG A 24 0.69 6.15 -0.43
N ASP A 25 -0.32 5.73 0.34
CA ASP A 25 -0.56 4.31 0.65
C ASP A 25 -1.83 3.73 0.02
N THR A 26 -2.74 4.56 -0.52
CA THR A 26 -4.02 4.09 -1.11
C THR A 26 -3.97 3.88 -2.62
N ILE A 27 -2.97 4.45 -3.31
CA ILE A 27 -2.48 3.85 -4.55
C ILE A 27 -1.49 2.79 -4.13
N SER A 28 -2.01 1.61 -3.79
CA SER A 28 -1.19 0.42 -3.80
C SER A 28 -0.64 0.30 -5.23
N TYR A 29 0.56 0.84 -5.45
CA TYR A 29 1.45 0.29 -6.43
C TYR A 29 1.65 -1.14 -5.98
N ASN A 30 0.80 -2.03 -6.50
CA ASN A 30 1.10 -3.43 -6.55
C ASN A 30 2.13 -3.48 -7.68
N PRO A 31 3.46 -3.48 -7.39
CA PRO A 31 4.41 -3.82 -8.44
C PRO A 31 3.89 -5.11 -9.09
N PRO A 32 3.97 -5.24 -10.42
CA PRO A 32 3.55 -6.47 -11.09
C PRO A 32 4.12 -7.64 -10.29
N ALA A 33 3.24 -8.53 -9.80
CA ALA A 33 3.53 -9.51 -8.76
C ALA A 33 5.00 -9.93 -8.84
N THR A 34 5.85 -9.34 -7.98
CA THR A 34 7.29 -9.48 -8.12
C THR A 34 7.55 -10.97 -8.09
N ASN A 35 8.07 -11.51 -9.20
CA ASN A 35 8.32 -12.95 -9.28
C ASN A 35 9.57 -13.23 -8.43
N THR A 36 9.41 -13.16 -7.11
CA THR A 36 10.50 -13.13 -6.13
C THR A 36 11.38 -14.38 -6.26
N LYS A 37 10.77 -15.50 -6.65
CA LYS A 37 11.48 -16.75 -6.96
C LYS A 37 12.36 -16.61 -8.21
N GLU A 38 11.83 -16.05 -9.30
CA GLU A 38 12.61 -15.83 -10.51
C GLU A 38 13.67 -14.74 -10.33
N ILE A 39 13.38 -13.67 -9.58
CA ILE A 39 14.37 -12.65 -9.22
C ILE A 39 15.53 -13.30 -8.45
N ALA A 40 15.23 -14.11 -7.43
CA ALA A 40 16.25 -14.83 -6.67
C ALA A 40 17.07 -15.77 -7.55
N ARG A 41 16.42 -16.47 -8.49
CA ARG A 41 17.09 -17.33 -9.47
C ARG A 41 18.05 -16.53 -10.37
N GLN A 42 17.60 -15.40 -10.93
CA GLN A 42 18.43 -14.58 -11.82
C GLN A 42 19.61 -13.93 -11.06
N LYS A 43 19.41 -13.51 -9.81
CA LYS A 43 20.51 -13.06 -8.93
C LYS A 43 21.56 -14.14 -8.73
N LYS A 44 21.14 -15.38 -8.46
CA LYS A 44 22.05 -16.51 -8.34
C LYS A 44 22.82 -16.78 -9.64
N ILE A 45 22.14 -16.73 -10.80
CA ILE A 45 22.79 -16.86 -12.10
C ILE A 45 23.84 -15.76 -12.29
N HIS A 46 23.49 -14.50 -11.98
CA HIS A 46 24.43 -13.38 -12.06
C HIS A 46 25.68 -13.61 -11.19
N GLU A 47 25.50 -14.01 -9.93
CA GLU A 47 26.61 -14.35 -9.02
C GLU A 47 27.49 -15.48 -9.56
N GLU A 48 26.89 -16.56 -10.06
CA GLU A 48 27.61 -17.69 -10.67
C GLU A 48 28.41 -17.23 -11.89
N GLN A 49 27.82 -16.45 -12.80
CA GLN A 49 28.53 -15.94 -13.98
C GLN A 49 29.66 -14.99 -13.58
N SER A 50 29.48 -14.15 -12.56
CA SER A 50 30.53 -13.27 -12.05
C SER A 50 31.76 -14.05 -11.54
N GLN A 51 31.52 -15.17 -10.83
CA GLN A 51 32.61 -16.07 -10.43
C GLN A 51 33.32 -16.72 -11.63
N TRP A 52 32.57 -17.15 -12.65
CA TRP A 52 33.13 -17.69 -13.88
C TRP A 52 33.95 -16.65 -14.66
N ALA A 53 33.49 -15.40 -14.71
CA ALA A 53 34.20 -14.30 -15.34
C ALA A 53 35.54 -14.07 -14.63
N GLY A 54 35.57 -14.11 -13.29
CA GLY A 54 36.80 -14.06 -12.50
C GLY A 54 37.80 -15.16 -12.90
N ARG A 55 37.34 -16.40 -13.09
CA ARG A 55 38.20 -17.54 -13.53
C ARG A 55 38.75 -17.33 -14.93
N TRP A 56 37.94 -16.86 -15.87
CA TRP A 56 38.39 -16.54 -17.22
C TRP A 56 39.39 -15.40 -17.23
N ASN A 57 39.15 -14.35 -16.44
CA ASN A 57 40.07 -13.22 -16.30
C ASN A 57 41.45 -13.69 -15.77
N SER A 58 41.49 -14.60 -14.80
CA SER A 58 42.75 -15.22 -14.36
C SER A 58 43.47 -15.98 -15.48
N LYS A 59 42.73 -16.71 -16.33
CA LYS A 59 43.31 -17.39 -17.51
C LYS A 59 43.84 -16.41 -18.54
N VAL A 60 43.11 -15.33 -18.82
CA VAL A 60 43.56 -14.25 -19.72
C VAL A 60 44.89 -13.70 -19.23
N ASN A 61 44.98 -13.31 -17.95
CA ASN A 61 46.21 -12.78 -17.36
C ASN A 61 47.37 -13.78 -17.45
N TYR A 62 47.10 -15.05 -17.15
CA TYR A 62 48.10 -16.12 -17.25
C TYR A 62 48.64 -16.31 -18.67
N TYR A 63 47.76 -16.45 -19.67
CA TYR A 63 48.19 -16.66 -21.05
C TYR A 63 48.82 -15.40 -21.65
N GLN A 64 48.38 -14.21 -21.23
CA GLN A 64 48.99 -12.95 -21.63
C GLN A 64 50.43 -12.83 -21.13
N ASP A 65 50.72 -13.28 -19.91
CA ASP A 65 52.10 -13.38 -19.39
C ASP A 65 52.93 -14.41 -20.18
N LYS A 66 52.36 -15.59 -20.47
CA LYS A 66 53.04 -16.62 -21.26
C LYS A 66 53.37 -16.17 -22.68
N VAL A 67 52.48 -15.44 -23.36
CA VAL A 67 52.74 -14.89 -24.69
C VAL A 67 53.92 -13.91 -24.66
N LYS A 68 54.05 -13.09 -23.60
CA LYS A 68 55.15 -12.13 -23.44
C LYS A 68 56.50 -12.82 -23.20
N ASN A 69 56.50 -13.91 -22.43
CA ASN A 69 57.71 -14.56 -21.93
C ASN A 69 58.16 -15.79 -22.74
N THR A 70 57.49 -16.11 -23.84
CA THR A 70 57.80 -17.30 -24.67
C THR A 70 57.97 -16.92 -26.14
N VAL A 71 58.79 -17.65 -26.89
CA VAL A 71 59.08 -17.40 -28.32
C VAL A 71 58.81 -18.64 -29.19
N GLY A 72 58.62 -18.41 -30.50
CA GLY A 72 58.46 -19.47 -31.50
C GLY A 72 57.13 -20.23 -31.39
N LYS A 73 57.11 -21.52 -31.77
CA LYS A 73 55.86 -22.33 -31.82
C LYS A 73 55.07 -22.37 -30.49
N ARG A 74 55.75 -22.28 -29.34
CA ARG A 74 55.08 -22.22 -28.03
C ARG A 74 54.35 -20.89 -27.82
N GLN A 75 54.87 -19.79 -28.35
CA GLN A 75 54.22 -18.49 -28.29
C GLN A 75 52.91 -18.50 -29.07
N GLU A 76 52.91 -19.07 -30.28
CA GLU A 76 51.70 -19.24 -31.10
C GLU A 76 50.63 -20.09 -30.39
N GLU A 77 51.04 -21.16 -29.70
CA GLU A 77 50.12 -21.98 -28.90
C GLU A 77 49.51 -21.17 -27.74
N PHE A 78 50.32 -20.38 -27.01
CA PHE A 78 49.81 -19.52 -25.95
C PHE A 78 48.92 -18.39 -26.47
N GLN A 79 49.19 -17.88 -27.67
CA GLN A 79 48.35 -16.88 -28.33
C GLN A 79 46.94 -17.44 -28.61
N ARG A 80 46.84 -18.66 -29.15
CA ARG A 80 45.54 -19.33 -29.35
C ARG A 80 44.79 -19.55 -28.04
N LYS A 81 45.50 -19.91 -26.96
CA LYS A 81 44.90 -20.08 -25.63
C LYS A 81 44.45 -18.76 -25.02
N LEU A 82 45.19 -17.67 -25.26
CA LEU A 82 44.80 -16.32 -24.86
C LEU A 82 43.51 -15.89 -25.55
N GLU A 83 43.41 -16.07 -26.87
CA GLU A 83 42.20 -15.75 -27.65
C GLU A 83 40.99 -16.57 -27.18
N ALA A 84 41.16 -17.86 -26.95
CA ALA A 84 40.11 -18.71 -26.37
C ALA A 84 39.69 -18.24 -24.96
N ALA A 85 40.64 -17.79 -24.14
CA ALA A 85 40.35 -17.26 -22.81
C ALA A 85 39.63 -15.91 -22.86
N GLN A 86 40.00 -15.02 -23.78
CA GLN A 86 39.33 -13.75 -24.01
C GLN A 86 37.90 -13.96 -24.50
N LYS A 87 37.69 -14.91 -25.42
CA LYS A 87 36.34 -15.29 -25.87
C LYS A 87 35.49 -15.82 -24.72
N GLY A 88 36.04 -16.73 -23.92
CA GLY A 88 35.34 -17.27 -22.74
C GLY A 88 34.99 -16.19 -21.71
N LEU A 89 35.87 -15.20 -21.50
CA LEU A 89 35.60 -14.05 -20.65
C LEU A 89 34.43 -13.22 -21.20
N ALA A 90 34.48 -12.86 -22.49
CA ALA A 90 33.43 -12.06 -23.14
C ALA A 90 32.07 -12.76 -23.10
N ASP A 91 32.02 -14.06 -23.42
CA ASP A 91 30.79 -14.86 -23.37
C ASP A 91 30.20 -14.91 -21.95
N THR A 92 31.05 -15.01 -20.94
CA THR A 92 30.61 -15.05 -19.54
C THR A 92 30.11 -13.69 -19.06
N GLN A 93 30.82 -12.61 -19.40
CA GLN A 93 30.40 -11.24 -19.09
C GLN A 93 29.07 -10.89 -19.76
N ALA A 94 28.84 -11.34 -20.99
CA ALA A 94 27.56 -11.17 -21.67
C ALA A 94 26.41 -11.86 -20.91
N ARG A 95 26.63 -13.08 -20.41
CA ARG A 95 25.65 -13.82 -19.60
C ARG A 95 25.40 -13.16 -18.24
N GLU A 96 26.45 -12.66 -17.60
CA GLU A 96 26.37 -11.91 -16.35
C GLU A 96 25.51 -10.66 -16.51
N GLN A 97 25.74 -9.88 -17.57
CA GLN A 97 24.96 -8.68 -17.90
C GLN A 97 23.51 -9.01 -18.26
N ALA A 98 23.27 -10.09 -18.99
CA ALA A 98 21.93 -10.54 -19.33
C ALA A 98 21.12 -10.94 -18.08
N ALA A 99 21.73 -11.69 -17.16
CA ALA A 99 21.11 -12.06 -15.89
C ALA A 99 20.80 -10.81 -15.04
N GLN A 100 21.74 -9.87 -14.97
CA GLN A 100 21.53 -8.62 -14.23
C GLN A 100 20.41 -7.75 -14.84
N SER A 101 20.38 -7.64 -16.16
CA SER A 101 19.31 -6.92 -16.87
C SER A 101 17.95 -7.54 -16.59
N ARG A 102 17.88 -8.87 -16.55
CA ARG A 102 16.64 -9.59 -16.21
C ARG A 102 16.19 -9.32 -14.78
N VAL A 103 17.12 -9.16 -13.83
CA VAL A 103 16.79 -8.74 -12.46
C VAL A 103 16.11 -7.37 -12.47
N TYR A 104 16.68 -6.38 -13.17
CA TYR A 104 16.11 -5.03 -13.24
C TYR A 104 14.73 -5.00 -13.91
N GLU A 105 14.51 -5.78 -14.97
CA GLU A 105 13.19 -5.89 -15.61
C GLU A 105 12.14 -6.44 -14.65
N LEU A 106 12.49 -7.51 -13.91
CA LEU A 106 11.58 -8.18 -12.98
C LEU A 106 11.34 -7.39 -11.69
N SER A 107 12.30 -6.56 -11.27
CA SER A 107 12.15 -5.68 -10.11
C SER A 107 11.46 -4.35 -10.43
N GLY A 108 11.21 -4.05 -11.71
CA GLY A 108 10.65 -2.77 -12.15
C GLY A 108 11.68 -1.63 -12.13
N GLU A 109 12.97 -1.92 -12.00
CA GLU A 109 14.07 -0.96 -12.03
C GLU A 109 14.47 -0.58 -13.47
N TYR A 110 13.49 -0.31 -14.33
CA TYR A 110 13.72 -0.11 -15.76
C TYR A 110 14.70 1.03 -16.09
N GLY A 111 14.80 2.05 -15.23
CA GLY A 111 15.78 3.12 -15.38
C GLY A 111 17.24 2.64 -15.35
N LYS A 112 17.52 1.46 -14.76
CA LYS A 112 18.86 0.83 -14.76
C LYS A 112 19.20 0.16 -16.09
N LEU A 113 18.20 -0.08 -16.95
CA LEU A 113 18.34 -0.70 -18.26
C LEU A 113 18.54 0.30 -19.40
N LEU A 114 18.46 1.60 -19.09
CA LEU A 114 18.55 2.69 -20.04
C LEU A 114 19.77 3.55 -19.75
N THR A 115 20.26 4.23 -20.78
CA THR A 115 21.39 5.16 -20.68
C THR A 115 21.10 6.46 -21.43
N GLY A 116 21.83 7.52 -21.09
CA GLY A 116 21.72 8.84 -21.74
C GLY A 116 20.28 9.37 -21.81
N ALA A 117 19.94 10.00 -22.94
CA ALA A 117 18.64 10.63 -23.17
C ALA A 117 17.44 9.67 -22.98
N ALA A 118 17.60 8.38 -23.29
CA ALA A 118 16.55 7.39 -23.07
C ALA A 118 16.23 7.22 -21.57
N ARG A 119 17.26 7.18 -20.72
CA ARG A 119 17.07 7.11 -19.26
C ARG A 119 16.40 8.37 -18.72
N ASP A 120 16.78 9.53 -19.23
CA ASP A 120 16.24 10.81 -18.79
C ASP A 120 14.76 10.94 -19.18
N ALA A 121 14.42 10.61 -20.42
CA ALA A 121 13.03 10.57 -20.90
C ALA A 121 12.17 9.59 -20.10
N TYR A 122 12.66 8.36 -19.88
CA TYR A 122 11.98 7.39 -19.03
C TYR A 122 11.74 7.93 -17.62
N SER A 123 12.75 8.56 -17.02
CA SER A 123 12.66 9.06 -15.64
C SER A 123 11.66 10.20 -15.52
N ALA A 124 11.68 11.15 -16.47
CA ALA A 124 10.74 12.26 -16.51
C ALA A 124 9.29 11.78 -16.71
N LEU A 125 9.05 10.90 -17.68
CA LEU A 125 7.73 10.34 -17.95
C LEU A 125 7.22 9.48 -16.80
N SER A 126 8.08 8.65 -16.20
CA SER A 126 7.71 7.81 -15.06
C SER A 126 7.32 8.67 -13.85
N ALA A 127 8.02 9.78 -13.61
CA ALA A 127 7.67 10.73 -12.56
C ALA A 127 6.35 11.46 -12.86
N LEU A 128 6.12 11.87 -14.10
CA LEU A 128 4.90 12.55 -14.54
C LEU A 128 3.65 11.66 -14.41
N PHE A 129 3.69 10.45 -14.97
CA PHE A 129 2.59 9.50 -14.83
C PHE A 129 2.49 8.99 -13.39
N SER A 130 3.63 8.95 -12.70
CA SER A 130 3.79 8.98 -11.24
C SER A 130 2.74 9.83 -10.54
N SER A 131 2.84 11.14 -10.75
CA SER A 131 1.98 12.14 -10.09
C SER A 131 0.51 12.06 -10.49
N TYR A 132 0.19 11.38 -11.58
CA TYR A 132 -1.19 11.12 -12.00
C TYR A 132 -1.81 9.88 -11.35
N GLY A 133 -1.03 9.11 -10.57
CA GLY A 133 -1.46 7.81 -10.05
C GLY A 133 -1.34 6.67 -11.07
N LEU A 134 -0.53 6.85 -12.11
CA LEU A 134 -0.33 5.91 -13.22
C LEU A 134 1.06 5.26 -13.19
N GLY A 135 1.61 5.03 -12.00
CA GLY A 135 2.94 4.40 -11.84
C GLY A 135 3.04 2.99 -12.42
N SER A 136 1.92 2.28 -12.56
CA SER A 136 1.85 0.98 -13.23
C SER A 136 2.26 1.03 -14.71
N LEU A 137 2.21 2.21 -15.34
CA LEU A 137 2.62 2.40 -16.73
C LEU A 137 4.14 2.46 -16.92
N ALA A 138 4.95 2.41 -15.84
CA ALA A 138 6.41 2.44 -15.93
C ALA A 138 6.98 1.38 -16.90
N GLY A 139 6.43 0.16 -16.90
CA GLY A 139 6.84 -0.89 -17.85
C GLY A 139 6.58 -0.52 -19.31
N LYS A 140 5.42 0.07 -19.61
CA LYS A 140 5.10 0.55 -20.97
C LYS A 140 5.94 1.75 -21.39
N ILE A 141 6.21 2.68 -20.46
CA ILE A 141 7.13 3.81 -20.69
C ILE A 141 8.51 3.27 -21.08
N TYR A 142 9.02 2.27 -20.36
CA TYR A 142 10.27 1.61 -20.71
C TYR A 142 10.23 0.97 -22.10
N GLU A 143 9.20 0.18 -22.42
CA GLU A 143 9.06 -0.46 -23.73
C GLU A 143 9.04 0.57 -24.87
N TYR A 144 8.28 1.64 -24.73
CA TYR A 144 8.22 2.68 -25.74
C TYR A 144 9.52 3.48 -25.87
N THR A 145 10.20 3.73 -24.74
CA THR A 145 11.52 4.37 -24.74
C THR A 145 12.55 3.49 -25.46
N LYS A 146 12.53 2.16 -25.22
CA LYS A 146 13.40 1.19 -25.89
C LYS A 146 13.15 1.13 -27.40
N ASN A 147 11.91 1.34 -27.83
CA ASN A 147 11.54 1.41 -29.25
C ASN A 147 11.91 2.74 -29.92
N GLY A 148 12.53 3.68 -29.19
CA GLY A 148 13.03 4.94 -29.73
C GLY A 148 11.96 6.01 -29.93
N TYR A 149 10.78 5.86 -29.32
CA TYR A 149 9.75 6.90 -29.38
C TYR A 149 10.17 8.15 -28.58
N SER A 150 9.81 9.32 -29.10
CA SER A 150 10.02 10.60 -28.40
C SER A 150 9.12 10.70 -27.16
N ALA A 151 9.51 11.52 -26.18
CA ALA A 151 8.74 11.66 -24.94
C ALA A 151 7.28 12.11 -25.19
N ASP A 152 7.06 13.00 -26.16
CA ASP A 152 5.73 13.48 -26.54
C ASP A 152 4.89 12.37 -27.18
N THR A 153 5.49 11.58 -28.08
CA THR A 153 4.83 10.41 -28.68
C THR A 153 4.44 9.39 -27.62
N ILE A 154 5.34 9.13 -26.66
CA ILE A 154 5.06 8.23 -25.54
C ILE A 154 3.87 8.76 -24.71
N ALA A 155 3.88 10.04 -24.36
CA ALA A 155 2.80 10.65 -23.59
C ALA A 155 1.44 10.50 -24.28
N ILE A 156 1.37 10.64 -25.60
CA ILE A 156 0.15 10.44 -26.41
C ILE A 156 -0.28 8.96 -26.40
N LEU A 157 0.64 8.03 -26.71
CA LEU A 157 0.33 6.60 -26.76
C LEU A 157 -0.18 6.06 -25.40
N LEU A 158 0.33 6.61 -24.30
CA LEU A 158 -0.10 6.21 -22.97
C LEU A 158 -1.55 6.62 -22.68
N GLN A 159 -2.10 7.65 -23.33
CA GLN A 159 -3.50 8.04 -23.15
C GLN A 159 -4.48 6.97 -23.63
N ASP A 160 -4.05 6.13 -24.57
CA ASP A 160 -4.86 5.04 -25.10
C ASP A 160 -4.88 3.77 -24.24
N THR A 161 -4.01 3.72 -23.22
CA THR A 161 -3.93 2.59 -22.31
C THR A 161 -5.18 2.47 -21.45
N LYS A 162 -5.51 1.23 -21.05
CA LYS A 162 -6.66 0.96 -20.18
C LYS A 162 -6.49 1.67 -18.83
N GLU A 163 -5.28 1.66 -18.28
CA GLU A 163 -4.94 2.28 -17.01
C GLU A 163 -5.19 3.79 -17.04
N TYR A 164 -4.77 4.47 -18.11
CA TYR A 164 -5.02 5.90 -18.29
C TYR A 164 -6.51 6.21 -18.44
N LYS A 165 -7.21 5.48 -19.31
CA LYS A 165 -8.66 5.66 -19.53
C LYS A 165 -9.46 5.41 -18.26
N GLN A 166 -9.06 4.46 -17.43
CA GLN A 166 -9.66 4.23 -16.11
C GLN A 166 -9.40 5.38 -15.14
N ARG A 167 -8.17 5.90 -15.08
CA ARG A 167 -7.81 7.01 -14.17
C ARG A 167 -8.58 8.29 -14.47
N PHE A 168 -8.83 8.56 -15.75
CA PHE A 168 -9.51 9.75 -16.24
C PHE A 168 -10.86 9.42 -16.88
N ALA A 169 -11.59 8.46 -16.32
CA ALA A 169 -12.83 7.93 -16.92
C ALA A 169 -13.91 8.99 -17.18
N GLY A 170 -13.91 10.10 -16.42
CA GLY A 170 -14.83 11.21 -16.64
C GLY A 170 -14.69 11.83 -18.03
N ASN A 171 -13.48 11.83 -18.60
CA ASN A 171 -13.20 12.41 -19.91
C ASN A 171 -13.87 11.65 -21.06
N GLU A 172 -14.04 10.33 -20.95
CA GLU A 172 -14.73 9.56 -21.99
C GLU A 172 -16.19 9.99 -22.09
N ALA A 173 -16.85 10.21 -20.95
CA ALA A 173 -18.21 10.70 -20.91
C ALA A 173 -18.33 12.15 -21.38
N ARG A 174 -17.38 13.03 -21.01
CA ARG A 174 -17.30 14.41 -21.55
C ARG A 174 -17.18 14.40 -23.07
N GLN A 175 -16.27 13.59 -23.61
CA GLN A 175 -16.07 13.46 -25.05
C GLN A 175 -17.34 12.98 -25.76
N LYS A 176 -18.02 11.96 -25.22
CA LYS A 176 -19.31 11.46 -25.76
C LYS A 176 -20.42 12.51 -25.71
N ALA A 177 -20.39 13.38 -24.71
CA ALA A 177 -21.31 14.51 -24.56
C ALA A 177 -20.94 15.74 -25.42
N GLY A 178 -19.86 15.67 -26.22
CA GLY A 178 -19.39 16.80 -27.02
C GLY A 178 -18.73 17.92 -26.18
N MET A 179 -18.39 17.63 -24.93
CA MET A 179 -17.71 18.56 -24.04
C MET A 179 -16.19 18.49 -24.23
N PRO A 180 -15.46 19.59 -23.94
CA PRO A 180 -14.01 19.57 -23.90
C PRO A 180 -13.48 18.52 -22.91
N VAL A 181 -12.52 17.72 -23.38
CA VAL A 181 -11.77 16.77 -22.54
C VAL A 181 -10.82 17.56 -21.65
N LEU A 182 -10.83 17.24 -20.35
CA LEU A 182 -9.90 17.85 -19.40
C LEU A 182 -8.51 17.23 -19.57
N ASN A 183 -7.48 18.06 -19.59
CA ASN A 183 -6.12 17.55 -19.49
C ASN A 183 -5.86 16.97 -18.08
N PRO A 184 -4.81 16.17 -17.87
CA PRO A 184 -4.53 15.57 -16.56
C PRO A 184 -4.45 16.56 -15.41
N ALA A 185 -3.85 17.73 -15.62
CA ALA A 185 -3.70 18.73 -14.57
C ALA A 185 -5.05 19.35 -14.18
N GLU A 186 -5.91 19.66 -15.15
CA GLU A 186 -7.28 20.17 -14.92
C GLU A 186 -8.14 19.14 -14.18
N TYR A 187 -8.09 17.88 -14.60
CA TYR A 187 -8.84 16.79 -13.97
C TYR A 187 -8.44 16.63 -12.51
N LEU A 188 -7.14 16.58 -12.22
CA LEU A 188 -6.61 16.46 -10.85
C LEU A 188 -6.91 17.70 -10.00
N ALA A 189 -6.89 18.89 -10.58
CA ALA A 189 -7.25 20.12 -9.90
C ALA A 189 -8.74 20.13 -9.49
N ALA A 190 -9.64 19.65 -10.36
CA ALA A 190 -11.05 19.50 -10.05
C ALA A 190 -11.27 18.52 -8.89
N GLU A 191 -10.67 17.33 -8.95
CA GLU A 191 -10.72 16.35 -7.84
C GLU A 191 -10.21 16.92 -6.52
N SER A 192 -9.07 17.62 -6.56
CA SER A 192 -8.48 18.24 -5.38
C SER A 192 -9.41 19.29 -4.77
N SER A 193 -10.08 20.07 -5.61
CA SER A 193 -11.01 21.11 -5.18
C SER A 193 -12.26 20.50 -4.53
N TYR A 194 -12.84 19.45 -5.13
CA TYR A 194 -13.96 18.73 -4.53
C TYR A 194 -13.58 18.15 -3.17
N ARG A 195 -12.44 17.47 -3.09
CA ARG A 195 -11.97 16.88 -1.83
C ARG A 195 -11.82 17.94 -0.74
N GLN A 196 -11.21 19.09 -1.06
CA GLN A 196 -11.02 20.17 -0.10
C GLN A 196 -12.36 20.67 0.44
N ILE A 197 -13.35 20.92 -0.44
CA ILE A 197 -14.69 21.38 -0.04
C ILE A 197 -15.36 20.38 0.91
N LEU A 198 -15.29 19.09 0.59
CA LEU A 198 -15.91 18.03 1.39
C LEU A 198 -15.21 17.86 2.75
N GLN A 199 -13.88 17.99 2.78
CA GLN A 199 -13.06 17.95 4.01
C GLN A 199 -13.33 19.17 4.90
N ASP A 200 -13.44 20.37 4.32
CA ASP A 200 -13.72 21.61 5.04
C ASP A 200 -15.11 21.58 5.71
N ALA A 201 -16.06 20.89 5.09
CA ALA A 201 -17.39 20.64 5.65
C ALA A 201 -17.43 19.50 6.69
N GLY A 202 -16.28 18.87 6.97
CA GLY A 202 -16.16 17.81 7.98
C GLY A 202 -16.88 16.52 7.62
N LEU A 203 -17.13 16.24 6.34
CA LEU A 203 -17.85 15.04 5.92
C LEU A 203 -17.10 13.75 6.30
N PRO A 204 -17.83 12.65 6.58
CA PRO A 204 -17.23 11.41 7.10
C PRO A 204 -16.32 10.74 6.06
N LYS A 205 -15.27 10.08 6.56
CA LYS A 205 -14.41 9.20 5.74
C LYS A 205 -15.26 8.11 5.07
N GLY A 206 -14.93 7.78 3.82
CA GLY A 206 -15.63 6.78 3.00
C GLY A 206 -16.84 7.30 2.21
N PHE A 207 -17.19 8.60 2.31
CA PHE A 207 -18.33 9.17 1.58
C PHE A 207 -17.96 9.59 0.15
N TYR A 208 -16.91 10.42 0.03
CA TYR A 208 -16.31 10.92 -1.21
C TYR A 208 -14.79 11.13 -1.01
N ASP A 209 -14.05 10.05 -0.88
CA ASP A 209 -12.61 10.07 -0.60
C ASP A 209 -11.78 9.33 -1.66
N ASN A 210 -12.42 8.65 -2.61
CA ASN A 210 -11.75 8.00 -3.73
C ASN A 210 -11.83 8.85 -5.01
N PRO A 211 -10.74 8.99 -5.80
CA PRO A 211 -10.79 9.64 -7.11
C PRO A 211 -11.96 9.16 -8.01
N ALA A 212 -12.31 7.87 -7.94
CA ALA A 212 -13.42 7.31 -8.71
C ALA A 212 -14.78 7.96 -8.38
N ASP A 213 -14.97 8.46 -7.16
CA ASP A 213 -16.23 9.07 -6.73
C ASP A 213 -16.54 10.37 -7.46
N PHE A 214 -15.51 11.08 -7.90
CA PHE A 214 -15.64 12.36 -8.61
C PHE A 214 -15.90 12.20 -10.10
N THR A 215 -15.82 10.97 -10.63
CA THR A 215 -16.02 10.68 -12.05
C THR A 215 -17.37 11.21 -12.55
N HIS A 216 -18.43 11.04 -11.77
CA HIS A 216 -19.78 11.49 -12.15
C HIS A 216 -19.90 13.03 -12.16
N TRP A 217 -19.25 13.72 -11.24
CA TRP A 217 -19.24 15.18 -11.20
C TRP A 217 -18.44 15.76 -12.36
N ILE A 218 -17.27 15.18 -12.64
CA ILE A 218 -16.41 15.62 -13.74
C ILE A 218 -17.07 15.35 -15.10
N SER A 219 -17.71 14.19 -15.26
CA SER A 219 -18.43 13.86 -16.50
C SER A 219 -19.67 14.73 -16.72
N GLY A 220 -20.33 15.17 -15.65
CA GLY A 220 -21.47 16.08 -15.68
C GLY A 220 -21.14 17.57 -15.74
N ASP A 221 -19.86 17.94 -15.87
CA ASP A 221 -19.38 19.33 -15.83
C ASP A 221 -19.77 20.11 -14.57
N VAL A 222 -19.93 19.41 -13.45
CA VAL A 222 -20.26 20.01 -12.16
C VAL A 222 -19.05 20.80 -11.68
N SER A 223 -19.20 22.08 -11.39
CA SER A 223 -18.08 22.92 -10.95
C SER A 223 -17.77 22.78 -9.45
N PRO A 224 -16.55 23.10 -8.98
CA PRO A 224 -16.27 23.16 -7.54
C PRO A 224 -17.20 24.12 -6.78
N THR A 225 -17.58 25.25 -7.38
CA THR A 225 -18.54 26.18 -6.77
C THR A 225 -19.90 25.52 -6.57
N GLU A 226 -20.39 24.76 -7.55
CA GLU A 226 -21.66 24.04 -7.43
C GLU A 226 -21.61 22.97 -6.34
N ILE A 227 -20.50 22.21 -6.22
CA ILE A 227 -20.32 21.28 -5.11
C ILE A 227 -20.32 22.01 -3.77
N LYS A 228 -19.65 23.17 -3.68
CA LYS A 228 -19.67 23.99 -2.47
C LYS A 228 -21.07 24.47 -2.11
N GLU A 229 -21.85 24.94 -3.07
CA GLU A 229 -23.25 25.35 -2.83
C GLU A 229 -24.11 24.18 -2.33
N ARG A 230 -23.97 22.99 -2.93
CA ARG A 230 -24.66 21.77 -2.48
C ARG A 230 -24.28 21.39 -1.04
N VAL A 231 -23.00 21.48 -0.72
CA VAL A 231 -22.47 21.20 0.61
C VAL A 231 -22.97 22.23 1.63
N ASP A 232 -22.92 23.53 1.28
CA ASP A 232 -23.39 24.61 2.15
C ASP A 232 -24.90 24.46 2.45
N MET A 233 -25.71 24.07 1.45
CA MET A 233 -27.12 23.74 1.64
C MET A 233 -27.31 22.55 2.59
N ALA A 234 -26.50 21.49 2.46
CA ALA A 234 -26.56 20.34 3.35
C ALA A 234 -26.17 20.70 4.79
N VAL A 235 -25.13 21.52 4.98
CA VAL A 235 -24.70 22.02 6.30
C VAL A 235 -25.80 22.90 6.92
N GLN A 236 -26.43 23.76 6.12
CA GLN A 236 -27.55 24.58 6.55
C GLN A 236 -28.75 23.71 7.00
N ALA A 237 -29.09 22.68 6.22
CA ALA A 237 -30.15 21.73 6.57
C ALA A 237 -29.85 20.99 7.88
N THR A 238 -28.61 20.55 8.10
CA THR A 238 -28.15 19.97 9.38
C THR A 238 -28.28 20.95 10.54
N THR A 239 -27.89 22.20 10.32
CA THR A 239 -27.94 23.24 11.36
C THR A 239 -29.38 23.55 11.75
N GLN A 240 -30.27 23.66 10.77
CA GLN A 240 -31.70 23.98 10.97
C GLN A 240 -32.56 22.78 11.38
N ALA A 241 -32.04 21.55 11.28
CA ALA A 241 -32.74 20.35 11.71
C ALA A 241 -33.15 20.45 13.19
N ASN A 242 -34.34 19.95 13.50
CA ASN A 242 -34.90 20.00 14.84
C ASN A 242 -33.89 19.46 15.89
N PRO A 243 -33.54 20.21 16.94
CA PRO A 243 -32.55 19.79 17.93
C PRO A 243 -32.89 18.46 18.63
N GLU A 244 -34.17 18.21 18.92
CA GLU A 244 -34.62 16.95 19.52
C GLU A 244 -34.48 15.78 18.54
N TYR A 245 -34.72 16.03 17.25
CA TYR A 245 -34.47 15.03 16.20
C TYR A 245 -32.98 14.69 16.09
N LYS A 246 -32.09 15.69 16.09
CA LYS A 246 -30.64 15.47 16.11
C LYS A 246 -30.19 14.71 17.35
N ARG A 247 -30.70 15.11 18.53
CA ARG A 247 -30.40 14.44 19.80
C ARG A 247 -30.85 12.98 19.78
N ALA A 248 -32.05 12.69 19.27
CA ALA A 248 -32.56 11.33 19.13
C ALA A 248 -31.68 10.51 18.17
N LEU A 249 -31.31 11.04 17.00
CA LEU A 249 -30.42 10.36 16.06
C LEU A 249 -29.02 10.08 16.67
N GLN A 250 -28.45 11.05 17.36
CA GLN A 250 -27.17 10.88 18.05
C GLN A 250 -27.26 9.81 19.16
N GLN A 251 -28.35 9.79 19.92
CA GLN A 251 -28.54 8.83 21.02
C GLN A 251 -28.86 7.42 20.53
N MET A 252 -29.70 7.29 19.50
CA MET A 252 -30.18 6.00 19.01
C MET A 252 -29.23 5.33 18.02
N TYR A 253 -28.55 6.12 17.19
CA TYR A 253 -27.76 5.63 16.05
C TYR A 253 -26.32 6.14 16.05
N GLY A 254 -25.92 6.96 17.04
CA GLY A 254 -24.57 7.52 17.10
C GLY A 254 -24.31 8.59 16.04
N VAL A 255 -25.34 9.03 15.30
CA VAL A 255 -25.23 9.92 14.15
C VAL A 255 -24.90 11.32 14.60
N ASP A 256 -23.69 11.76 14.27
CA ASP A 256 -23.24 13.13 14.50
C ASP A 256 -23.62 14.06 13.33
N GLU A 257 -23.40 15.36 13.50
CA GLU A 257 -23.76 16.36 12.50
C GLU A 257 -23.04 16.17 11.15
N SER A 258 -21.88 15.51 11.13
CA SER A 258 -21.15 15.24 9.88
C SER A 258 -21.88 14.21 9.01
N TYR A 259 -22.39 13.13 9.61
CA TYR A 259 -23.16 12.13 8.85
C TYR A 259 -24.56 12.63 8.50
N LEU A 260 -25.14 13.49 9.33
CA LEU A 260 -26.40 14.13 8.98
C LEU A 260 -26.22 15.08 7.78
N THR A 261 -25.10 15.80 7.73
CA THR A 261 -24.72 16.62 6.56
C THR A 261 -24.48 15.76 5.33
N ALA A 262 -23.75 14.65 5.46
CA ALA A 262 -23.56 13.69 4.37
C ALA A 262 -24.90 13.14 3.86
N TYR A 263 -25.83 12.84 4.76
CA TYR A 263 -27.16 12.36 4.42
C TYR A 263 -27.98 13.38 3.62
N PHE A 264 -27.92 14.66 3.99
CA PHE A 264 -28.57 15.73 3.23
C PHE A 264 -27.90 15.98 1.88
N LEU A 265 -26.60 15.74 1.75
CA LEU A 265 -25.85 15.92 0.52
C LEU A 265 -26.07 14.78 -0.50
N ASP A 266 -25.89 13.53 -0.08
CA ASP A 266 -26.17 12.33 -0.88
C ASP A 266 -26.60 11.18 0.04
N ARG A 267 -27.91 11.00 0.16
CA ARG A 267 -28.51 9.94 0.95
C ARG A 267 -28.02 8.55 0.55
N SER A 268 -27.89 8.28 -0.75
CA SER A 268 -27.57 6.94 -1.26
C SER A 268 -26.18 6.49 -0.83
N ARG A 269 -25.22 7.43 -0.78
CA ARG A 269 -23.87 7.19 -0.26
C ARG A 269 -23.78 7.25 1.25
N ALA A 270 -24.60 8.07 1.91
CA ALA A 270 -24.54 8.24 3.35
C ALA A 270 -25.17 7.06 4.11
N THR A 271 -26.22 6.44 3.58
CA THR A 271 -26.95 5.36 4.26
C THR A 271 -26.05 4.18 4.68
N PRO A 272 -25.19 3.61 3.83
CA PRO A 272 -24.29 2.53 4.26
C PRO A 272 -23.32 2.94 5.38
N LEU A 273 -22.86 4.20 5.37
CA LEU A 273 -21.96 4.73 6.40
C LEU A 273 -22.70 4.93 7.74
N LEU A 274 -23.94 5.39 7.68
CA LEU A 274 -24.84 5.51 8.83
C LEU A 274 -25.17 4.15 9.44
N GLU A 275 -25.46 3.14 8.62
CA GLU A 275 -25.71 1.77 9.06
C GLU A 275 -24.48 1.18 9.77
N LYS A 276 -23.29 1.39 9.20
CA LYS A 276 -22.01 0.99 9.81
C LYS A 276 -21.79 1.69 11.16
N GLN A 277 -22.06 2.99 11.25
CA GLN A 277 -21.93 3.75 12.50
C GLN A 277 -22.92 3.28 13.56
N ALA A 278 -24.17 3.02 13.18
CA ALA A 278 -25.18 2.49 14.09
C ALA A 278 -24.79 1.10 14.64
N ALA A 279 -24.27 0.22 13.79
CA ALA A 279 -23.74 -1.07 14.22
C ALA A 279 -22.54 -0.93 15.19
N ALA A 280 -21.62 -0.01 14.91
CA ALA A 280 -20.50 0.29 15.79
C ALA A 280 -20.95 0.89 17.14
N ALA A 281 -21.99 1.73 17.14
CA ALA A 281 -22.57 2.30 18.35
C ALA A 281 -23.24 1.22 19.22
N GLN A 282 -23.98 0.28 18.61
CA GLN A 282 -24.54 -0.88 19.32
C GLN A 282 -23.44 -1.75 19.94
N PHE A 283 -22.37 -1.99 19.19
CA PHE A 283 -21.20 -2.70 19.68
C PHE A 283 -20.54 -1.99 20.87
N GLY A 284 -20.38 -0.67 20.79
CA GLY A 284 -19.80 0.13 21.87
C GLY A 284 -20.70 0.22 23.10
N ALA A 285 -22.02 0.23 22.94
CA ALA A 285 -22.95 0.15 24.06
C ALA A 285 -22.79 -1.17 24.84
N ALA A 286 -22.58 -2.29 24.14
CA ALA A 286 -22.32 -3.60 24.75
C ALA A 286 -21.03 -3.62 25.61
N ALA A 287 -19.98 -2.94 25.13
CA ALA A 287 -18.72 -2.76 25.84
C ALA A 287 -18.88 -1.87 27.07
N ILE A 288 -19.47 -0.68 26.91
CA ILE A 288 -19.67 0.31 27.98
C ILE A 288 -20.49 -0.28 29.13
N ARG A 289 -21.55 -1.04 28.82
CA ARG A 289 -22.38 -1.73 29.84
C ARG A 289 -21.57 -2.66 30.76
N ARG A 290 -20.42 -3.14 30.30
CA ARG A 290 -19.52 -4.05 31.03
C ARG A 290 -18.26 -3.36 31.56
N GLY A 291 -18.25 -2.01 31.58
CA GLY A 291 -17.15 -1.23 32.11
C GLY A 291 -15.96 -1.05 31.17
N PHE A 292 -16.12 -1.40 29.88
CA PHE A 292 -15.10 -1.22 28.85
C PHE A 292 -15.26 0.12 28.13
N GLN A 293 -14.15 0.66 27.60
CA GLN A 293 -14.14 1.90 26.82
C GLN A 293 -14.67 1.67 25.41
N ALA A 294 -15.22 2.71 24.77
CA ALA A 294 -15.65 2.64 23.37
C ALA A 294 -14.64 3.29 22.43
N TYR A 295 -14.14 2.52 21.47
CA TYR A 295 -13.20 2.99 20.44
C TYR A 295 -13.90 3.00 19.08
N ARG A 296 -14.21 4.21 18.58
CA ARG A 296 -14.99 4.41 17.35
C ARG A 296 -14.41 3.65 16.16
N ASP A 297 -13.14 3.91 15.83
CA ASP A 297 -12.49 3.33 14.64
C ASP A 297 -12.40 1.79 14.70
N GLU A 298 -12.14 1.25 15.89
CA GLU A 298 -12.05 -0.19 16.11
C GLU A 298 -13.41 -0.88 15.91
N PHE A 299 -14.47 -0.29 16.45
CA PHE A 299 -15.82 -0.86 16.39
C PHE A 299 -16.44 -0.73 14.99
N GLU A 300 -16.15 0.36 14.30
CA GLU A 300 -16.44 0.50 12.86
C GLU A 300 -15.74 -0.60 12.04
N GLY A 301 -14.50 -0.97 12.41
CA GLY A 301 -13.78 -2.10 11.83
C GLY A 301 -14.54 -3.42 12.07
N TYR A 302 -14.98 -3.69 13.29
CA TYR A 302 -15.78 -4.88 13.63
C TYR A 302 -17.13 -4.94 12.91
N ALA A 303 -17.82 -3.80 12.78
CA ALA A 303 -19.05 -3.70 12.01
C ALA A 303 -18.82 -4.05 10.53
N THR A 304 -17.69 -3.59 9.95
CA THR A 304 -17.29 -3.94 8.58
C THR A 304 -17.05 -5.44 8.41
N MET A 305 -16.60 -6.12 9.46
CA MET A 305 -16.43 -7.59 9.47
C MET A 305 -17.76 -8.35 9.67
N GLY A 306 -18.89 -7.66 9.77
CA GLY A 306 -20.22 -8.26 9.93
C GLY A 306 -20.50 -8.76 11.34
N ILE A 307 -19.82 -8.23 12.36
CA ILE A 307 -20.10 -8.58 13.76
C ILE A 307 -21.40 -7.89 14.20
N THR A 308 -22.41 -8.69 14.53
CA THR A 308 -23.74 -8.22 14.95
C THR A 308 -23.76 -7.77 16.41
N ALA A 309 -24.80 -7.01 16.79
CA ALA A 309 -25.01 -6.58 18.17
C ALA A 309 -25.11 -7.79 19.14
N ASP A 310 -25.82 -8.85 18.77
CA ASP A 310 -25.92 -10.07 19.60
C ASP A 310 -24.56 -10.72 19.81
N ARG A 311 -23.75 -10.81 18.73
CA ARG A 311 -22.39 -11.35 18.81
C ARG A 311 -21.47 -10.46 19.64
N ALA A 312 -21.67 -9.13 19.59
CA ALA A 312 -20.97 -8.17 20.43
C ALA A 312 -21.30 -8.38 21.91
N GLU A 313 -22.58 -8.55 22.25
CA GLU A 313 -23.05 -8.83 23.61
C GLU A 313 -22.40 -10.09 24.19
N GLU A 314 -22.41 -11.19 23.43
CA GLU A 314 -21.78 -12.43 23.85
C GLU A 314 -20.26 -12.30 23.99
N GLY A 315 -19.60 -11.68 23.01
CA GLY A 315 -18.15 -11.53 23.01
C GLY A 315 -17.66 -10.65 24.15
N TRP A 316 -18.32 -9.52 24.40
CA TRP A 316 -18.01 -8.67 25.55
C TRP A 316 -18.34 -9.35 26.89
N GLY A 317 -19.34 -10.24 26.93
CA GLY A 317 -19.58 -11.12 28.08
C GLY A 317 -18.37 -12.03 28.36
N ARG A 318 -17.89 -12.75 27.35
CA ARG A 318 -16.70 -13.61 27.47
C ARG A 318 -15.44 -12.84 27.84
N ILE A 319 -15.26 -11.63 27.29
CA ILE A 319 -14.16 -10.75 27.66
C ILE A 319 -14.30 -10.38 29.14
N SER A 320 -15.46 -9.88 29.59
CA SER A 320 -15.69 -9.49 30.98
C SER A 320 -15.39 -10.62 31.98
N GLU A 321 -15.80 -11.85 31.67
CA GLU A 321 -15.58 -13.02 32.55
C GLU A 321 -14.10 -13.44 32.60
N GLY A 322 -13.37 -13.30 31.49
CA GLY A 322 -12.01 -13.81 31.34
C GLY A 322 -10.90 -12.77 31.43
N TYR A 323 -11.23 -11.47 31.48
CA TYR A 323 -10.28 -10.38 31.28
C TYR A 323 -9.16 -10.38 32.33
N ASP A 324 -9.51 -10.32 33.61
CA ASP A 324 -8.52 -10.25 34.69
C ASP A 324 -7.70 -11.54 34.82
N ALA A 325 -8.34 -12.69 34.59
CA ALA A 325 -7.64 -13.97 34.55
C ALA A 325 -6.58 -13.98 33.44
N MET A 326 -6.94 -13.48 32.26
CA MET A 326 -6.03 -13.39 31.12
C MET A 326 -4.90 -12.38 31.37
N ARG A 327 -5.18 -11.24 32.01
CA ARG A 327 -4.15 -10.29 32.45
C ARG A 327 -3.17 -10.93 33.42
N GLY A 328 -3.66 -11.71 34.39
CA GLY A 328 -2.80 -12.44 35.32
C GLY A 328 -1.91 -13.47 34.62
N ILE A 329 -2.42 -14.19 33.63
CA ILE A 329 -1.62 -15.10 32.79
C ILE A 329 -0.56 -14.31 32.03
N ALA A 330 -0.94 -13.23 31.34
CA ALA A 330 -0.01 -12.41 30.57
C ALA A 330 1.14 -11.91 31.45
N GLN A 331 0.84 -11.38 32.64
CA GLN A 331 1.84 -10.89 33.60
C GLN A 331 2.80 -11.99 34.06
N ARG A 332 2.31 -13.20 34.35
CA ARG A 332 3.18 -14.35 34.73
C ARG A 332 4.18 -14.73 33.66
N TRP A 333 3.79 -14.61 32.39
CA TRP A 333 4.65 -14.92 31.24
C TRP A 333 5.41 -13.70 30.70
N GLY A 334 5.53 -12.63 31.52
CA GLY A 334 6.35 -11.46 31.21
C GLY A 334 5.72 -10.46 30.22
N LEU A 335 4.41 -10.55 29.97
CA LEU A 335 3.67 -9.60 29.16
C LEU A 335 2.86 -8.66 30.05
N VAL A 336 3.18 -7.37 30.00
CA VAL A 336 2.54 -6.36 30.88
C VAL A 336 1.28 -5.76 30.24
N ASP A 337 1.16 -5.84 28.90
CA ASP A 337 0.24 -5.00 28.12
C ASP A 337 -1.01 -5.73 27.59
N TRP A 338 -1.56 -6.72 28.31
CA TRP A 338 -2.86 -7.29 27.90
C TRP A 338 -4.00 -6.31 28.21
N ASP A 339 -4.31 -5.47 27.23
CA ASP A 339 -5.34 -4.42 27.31
C ASP A 339 -6.68 -4.85 26.69
N GLN A 340 -7.67 -3.96 26.78
CA GLN A 340 -9.01 -4.17 26.24
C GLN A 340 -9.00 -4.38 24.72
N GLN A 341 -8.18 -3.65 23.97
CA GLN A 341 -8.15 -3.74 22.51
C GLN A 341 -7.60 -5.10 22.07
N GLN A 342 -6.57 -5.61 22.76
CA GLN A 342 -6.05 -6.95 22.55
C GLN A 342 -7.08 -8.03 22.91
N ALA A 343 -7.85 -7.83 23.99
CA ALA A 343 -8.93 -8.73 24.37
C ALA A 343 -10.04 -8.75 23.30
N ALA A 344 -10.46 -7.58 22.82
CA ALA A 344 -11.45 -7.44 21.76
C ALA A 344 -10.96 -8.08 20.45
N GLN A 345 -9.73 -7.77 20.01
CA GLN A 345 -9.16 -8.39 18.81
C GLN A 345 -9.01 -9.91 18.93
N ALA A 346 -8.70 -10.42 20.13
CA ALA A 346 -8.58 -11.86 20.34
C ALA A 346 -9.94 -12.59 20.28
N GLU A 347 -11.01 -11.92 20.71
CA GLU A 347 -12.37 -12.45 20.76
C GLU A 347 -13.09 -12.32 19.41
N PHE A 348 -13.02 -11.14 18.80
CA PHE A 348 -13.82 -10.78 17.63
C PHE A 348 -13.12 -11.06 16.30
N VAL A 349 -11.78 -11.09 16.27
CA VAL A 349 -11.00 -11.30 15.04
C VAL A 349 -10.27 -12.65 15.11
N SER A 350 -10.87 -13.66 14.50
CA SER A 350 -10.26 -14.99 14.41
C SER A 350 -8.90 -14.92 13.70
N GLY A 351 -7.90 -15.63 14.24
CA GLY A 351 -6.56 -15.65 13.66
C GLY A 351 -5.73 -14.38 13.87
N SER A 352 -6.25 -13.35 14.54
CA SER A 352 -5.48 -12.13 14.86
C SER A 352 -4.23 -12.45 15.68
N ALA A 353 -3.24 -11.55 15.63
CA ALA A 353 -2.04 -11.66 16.46
C ALA A 353 -2.40 -11.80 17.95
N SER A 354 -3.40 -11.05 18.41
CA SER A 354 -3.95 -11.10 19.77
C SER A 354 -4.64 -12.44 20.06
N ALA A 355 -5.40 -13.01 19.11
CA ALA A 355 -6.02 -14.34 19.25
C ALA A 355 -4.97 -15.46 19.36
N ASN A 356 -3.94 -15.42 18.50
CA ASN A 356 -2.82 -16.38 18.53
C ASN A 356 -2.00 -16.25 19.84
N ARG A 357 -1.76 -15.01 20.28
CA ARG A 357 -1.07 -14.71 21.54
C ARG A 357 -1.86 -15.24 22.74
N SER A 358 -3.17 -14.99 22.78
CA SER A 358 -4.06 -15.50 23.83
C SER A 358 -4.00 -17.03 23.93
N ARG A 359 -4.12 -17.70 22.78
CA ARG A 359 -4.02 -19.17 22.68
C ARG A 359 -2.67 -19.69 23.19
N ARG A 360 -1.55 -19.05 22.80
CA ARG A 360 -0.21 -19.44 23.25
C ARG A 360 -0.07 -19.32 24.77
N LEU A 361 -0.49 -18.20 25.34
CA LEU A 361 -0.40 -17.93 26.78
C LEU A 361 -1.24 -18.93 27.60
N ARG A 362 -2.48 -19.18 27.18
CA ARG A 362 -3.33 -20.18 27.83
C ARG A 362 -2.74 -21.59 27.74
N SER A 363 -2.07 -21.93 26.63
CA SER A 363 -1.37 -23.22 26.49
C SER A 363 -0.14 -23.34 27.39
N GLN A 364 0.66 -22.27 27.49
CA GLN A 364 1.81 -22.21 28.40
C GLN A 364 1.36 -22.36 29.86
N GLU A 365 0.30 -21.66 30.24
CA GLU A 365 -0.33 -21.78 31.55
C GLU A 365 -0.75 -23.22 31.83
N ARG A 366 -1.56 -23.85 30.95
CA ARG A 366 -1.98 -25.24 31.15
C ARG A 366 -0.79 -26.20 31.28
N ALA A 367 0.25 -26.05 30.45
CA ALA A 367 1.43 -26.91 30.49
C ALA A 367 2.20 -26.78 31.82
N ALA A 368 2.35 -25.56 32.34
CA ALA A 368 3.02 -25.30 33.61
C ALA A 368 2.28 -25.92 34.81
N PHE A 369 0.95 -25.96 34.77
CA PHE A 369 0.13 -26.53 35.85
C PHE A 369 -0.19 -28.02 35.67
N SER A 370 -0.19 -28.56 34.45
CA SER A 370 -0.38 -29.99 34.20
C SER A 370 0.84 -30.83 34.59
N GLY A 371 2.05 -30.26 34.58
CA GLY A 371 3.28 -30.95 34.99
C GLY A 371 3.43 -31.16 36.50
N ARG A 372 2.69 -30.40 37.33
CA ARG A 372 2.84 -30.39 38.79
C ARG A 372 1.95 -31.41 39.52
N ALA A 373 0.87 -31.87 38.89
CA ALA A 373 -0.05 -32.86 39.49
C ALA A 373 0.49 -34.30 39.47
N GLY A 374 1.54 -34.59 38.68
CA GLY A 374 2.13 -35.92 38.56
C GLY A 374 3.14 -36.29 39.66
N SER A 375 3.76 -35.31 40.34
CA SER A 375 4.81 -35.61 41.33
C SER A 375 4.30 -35.79 42.77
N ALA A 376 3.03 -35.48 43.06
CA ALA A 376 2.48 -35.57 44.41
C ALA A 376 1.88 -36.95 44.77
N ARG A 377 1.56 -37.81 43.79
CA ARG A 377 1.01 -39.15 44.05
C ARG A 377 2.06 -40.25 44.26
N ALA A 378 3.33 -40.00 43.92
CA ALA A 378 4.40 -40.97 44.13
C ALA A 378 5.02 -40.94 45.56
N GLY A 379 4.65 -39.95 46.39
CA GLY A 379 5.25 -39.73 47.71
C GLY A 379 4.51 -40.35 48.92
N LEU A 380 3.33 -40.96 48.74
CA LEU A 380 2.52 -41.50 49.85
C LEU A 380 2.43 -43.05 49.89
N GLY A 381 3.21 -43.75 49.07
CA GLY A 381 3.22 -45.22 49.01
C GLY A 381 4.44 -45.92 49.62
N ALA A 382 5.45 -45.18 50.09
CA ALA A 382 6.69 -45.74 50.62
C ALA A 382 6.86 -45.35 52.10
N GLY A 383 6.13 -46.03 52.99
CA GLY A 383 6.23 -45.74 54.41
C GLY A 383 5.33 -46.56 55.32
N PHE A 384 5.06 -47.83 55.02
CA PHE A 384 4.52 -48.78 56.01
C PHE A 384 4.94 -50.21 55.64
N GLN A 385 6.09 -50.65 56.17
CA GLN A 385 6.36 -52.06 56.48
C GLN A 385 7.62 -52.16 57.37
N GLN A 386 7.42 -52.40 58.67
CA GLN A 386 8.23 -53.32 59.47
C GLN A 386 7.57 -53.52 60.85
N THR A 387 7.01 -54.72 61.03
CA THR A 387 7.11 -55.51 62.27
C THR A 387 7.68 -56.86 61.88
#